data_AF-A0A2E8WD72-F1
#
_entry.id   AF-A0A2E8WD72-F1
#
_cell.length_a   1.000
_cell.length_b   1.000
_cell.length_c   1.000
_cell.angle_alpha   90.00
_cell.angle_beta   90.00
_cell.angle_gamma   90.00
#
_symmetry.space_group_name_H-M   'P 1'
#
loop_
_entity.id
_entity.type
_entity.pdbx_description
1 polymer ?
#
loop_
_entity_poly.entity_id
_entity_poly.type
_entity_poly.pdbx_seq_one_letter_code
_entity_poly.pdbx_strand_id
1 'polypeptide(L)'
;MEQVTREYRQFYEHSPTLKYRRPQLNEKLLPIRIRQVVHKQVLSELKAVERKIEDGREGRLALEHLKEERKKPEQDRFLLRHRIDATQVRSEVDGTVMTRKVEQSVGDRMQRWASILDVAALGKWQVKVSISQRDIPKVGIGREARIYLEAFPYTEFKVFSGRVTTFHLDK
;
A
#
# COMPACT_ATOMS: atom_id res chain seq x y z
N MET A 1 9.60 -9.14 58.48
CA MET A 1 9.76 -9.43 59.93
C MET A 1 10.30 -8.21 60.67
N GLU A 2 11.42 -7.63 60.24
CA GLU A 2 12.09 -6.52 60.95
C GLU A 2 11.31 -5.21 61.03
N GLN A 3 10.57 -4.82 59.98
CA GLN A 3 9.86 -3.54 59.95
C GLN A 3 8.76 -3.43 61.01
N VAL A 4 7.96 -4.48 61.23
CA VAL A 4 6.86 -4.47 62.21
C VAL A 4 7.40 -4.38 63.64
N THR A 5 8.47 -5.12 63.94
CA THR A 5 9.14 -5.09 65.25
C THR A 5 9.81 -3.74 65.49
N ARG A 6 10.35 -3.11 64.44
CA ARG A 6 11.03 -1.81 64.49
C ARG A 6 10.04 -0.66 64.67
N GLU A 7 8.91 -0.65 63.95
CA GLU A 7 7.83 0.31 64.14
C GLU A 7 7.19 0.16 65.53
N TYR A 8 7.01 -1.07 66.02
CA TYR A 8 6.52 -1.31 67.39
C TYR A 8 7.48 -0.74 68.45
N ARG A 9 8.79 -0.92 68.26
CA ARG A 9 9.80 -0.40 69.21
C ARG A 9 9.82 1.13 69.20
N GLN A 10 9.76 1.76 68.02
CA GLN A 10 9.75 3.22 67.88
C GLN A 10 8.49 3.88 68.46
N PHE A 11 7.31 3.28 68.28
CA PHE A 11 6.03 3.82 68.77
C PHE A 11 5.97 3.87 70.31
N TYR A 12 6.60 2.91 71.00
CA TYR A 12 6.67 2.85 72.46
C TYR A 12 7.84 3.64 73.07
N GLU A 13 8.94 3.84 72.32
CA GLU A 13 10.05 4.69 72.78
C GLU A 13 9.66 6.17 72.85
N HIS A 14 8.73 6.64 72.01
CA HIS A 14 8.41 8.07 71.86
C HIS A 14 7.09 8.50 72.52
N SER A 15 6.37 7.60 73.22
CA SER A 15 5.09 7.91 73.88
C SER A 15 5.27 7.96 75.42
N PRO A 16 5.31 9.15 76.07
CA PRO A 16 5.72 9.27 77.46
C PRO A 16 4.73 8.69 78.48
N THR A 17 3.47 8.45 78.09
CA THR A 17 2.36 8.10 79.00
C THR A 17 2.04 6.61 79.06
N LEU A 18 2.71 5.75 78.28
CA LEU A 18 2.42 4.30 78.20
C LEU A 18 3.47 3.41 78.88
N LYS A 19 4.33 3.96 79.75
CA LYS A 19 5.45 3.23 80.37
C LYS A 19 5.06 2.03 81.25
N TYR A 20 3.79 1.87 81.63
CA TYR A 20 3.36 0.84 82.61
C TYR A 20 2.21 -0.10 82.21
N ARG A 21 1.82 -0.14 80.93
CA ARG A 21 1.02 -1.27 80.42
C ARG A 21 1.73 -1.88 79.23
N ARG A 22 2.45 -2.98 79.46
CA ARG A 22 2.75 -3.93 78.38
C ARG A 22 1.43 -4.68 78.10
N PRO A 23 0.69 -4.40 77.02
CA PRO A 23 -0.38 -5.31 76.64
C PRO A 23 0.29 -6.66 76.36
N GLN A 24 -0.18 -7.73 77.02
CA GLN A 24 0.30 -9.07 76.71
C GLN A 24 0.03 -9.31 75.23
N LEU A 25 1.09 -9.39 74.44
CA LEU A 25 1.03 -9.65 73.02
C LEU A 25 0.44 -11.05 72.88
N ASN A 26 -0.88 -11.13 72.66
CA ASN A 26 -1.57 -12.41 72.62
C ASN A 26 -1.05 -13.16 71.40
N GLU A 27 -0.14 -14.11 71.61
CA GLU A 27 0.61 -14.83 70.56
C GLU A 27 -0.33 -15.45 69.52
N LYS A 28 -1.57 -15.75 69.91
CA LYS A 28 -2.65 -16.26 69.05
C LYS A 28 -3.12 -15.27 67.97
N LEU A 29 -2.95 -13.95 68.17
CA LEU A 29 -3.39 -12.91 67.23
C LEU A 29 -2.31 -12.48 66.22
N LEU A 30 -1.04 -12.76 66.50
CA LEU A 30 0.07 -12.48 65.58
C LEU A 30 -0.12 -13.16 64.20
N PRO A 31 -0.52 -14.44 64.11
CA PRO A 31 -0.78 -15.09 62.82
C PRO A 31 -1.88 -14.41 62.02
N ILE A 32 -2.93 -13.91 62.69
CA ILE A 32 -4.05 -13.22 62.05
C ILE A 32 -3.61 -11.89 61.46
N ARG A 33 -2.82 -11.11 62.22
CA ARG A 33 -2.26 -9.83 61.77
C ARG A 33 -1.30 -10.01 60.59
N ILE A 34 -0.44 -11.04 60.64
CA ILE A 34 0.47 -11.39 59.54
C ILE A 34 -0.33 -11.73 58.28
N ARG A 35 -1.36 -12.58 58.40
CA ARG A 35 -2.24 -12.92 57.28
C ARG A 35 -2.95 -11.69 56.72
N GLN A 36 -3.40 -10.75 57.56
CA GLN A 36 -4.03 -9.50 57.10
C GLN A 36 -3.06 -8.61 56.32
N VAL A 37 -1.80 -8.49 56.75
CA VAL A 37 -0.78 -7.70 56.05
C VAL A 37 -0.43 -8.33 54.70
N VAL A 38 -0.19 -9.64 54.69
CA VAL A 38 0.08 -10.39 53.45
C VAL A 38 -1.10 -10.28 52.48
N HIS A 39 -2.32 -10.47 52.97
CA HIS A 39 -3.53 -10.33 52.16
C HIS A 39 -3.69 -8.91 51.58
N LYS A 40 -3.41 -7.87 52.37
CA LYS A 40 -3.44 -6.48 51.91
C LYS A 40 -2.39 -6.23 50.82
N GLN A 41 -1.21 -6.84 50.95
CA GLN A 41 -0.14 -6.73 49.96
C GLN A 41 -0.51 -7.43 48.65
N VAL A 42 -1.01 -8.66 48.72
CA VAL A 42 -1.51 -9.41 47.54
C VAL A 42 -2.63 -8.64 46.83
N LEU A 43 -3.58 -8.04 47.57
CA LEU A 43 -4.63 -7.20 46.98
C LEU A 43 -4.07 -5.96 46.28
N SER A 44 -3.01 -5.35 46.81
CA SER A 44 -2.38 -4.18 46.17
C SER A 44 -1.65 -4.56 44.89
N GLU A 45 -1.01 -5.73 44.87
CA GLU A 45 -0.33 -6.29 43.69
C GLU A 45 -1.34 -6.69 42.60
N LEU A 46 -2.46 -7.34 42.99
CA LEU A 46 -3.55 -7.67 42.06
C LEU A 46 -4.12 -6.41 41.41
N LYS A 47 -4.40 -5.35 42.19
CA LYS A 47 -4.87 -4.06 41.64
C LYS A 47 -3.85 -3.43 40.68
N ALA A 48 -2.56 -3.57 40.95
CA ALA A 48 -1.51 -3.08 40.06
C ALA A 48 -1.44 -3.87 38.75
N VAL A 49 -1.66 -5.19 38.80
CA VAL A 49 -1.75 -6.06 37.62
C VAL A 49 -3.01 -5.76 36.81
N GLU A 50 -4.17 -5.60 37.46
CA GLU A 50 -5.42 -5.21 36.80
C GLU A 50 -5.30 -3.89 36.04
N ARG A 51 -4.69 -2.87 36.66
CA ARG A 51 -4.41 -1.59 35.98
C ARG A 51 -3.52 -1.78 34.74
N LYS A 52 -2.45 -2.56 34.84
CA LYS A 52 -1.58 -2.85 33.69
C LYS A 52 -2.31 -3.58 32.56
N ILE A 53 -3.25 -4.47 32.90
CA ILE A 53 -4.07 -5.17 31.90
C ILE A 53 -5.05 -4.19 31.25
N GLU A 54 -5.69 -3.31 32.02
CA GLU A 54 -6.61 -2.31 31.50
C GLU A 54 -5.89 -1.28 30.63
N ASP A 55 -4.76 -0.73 31.09
CA ASP A 55 -3.91 0.18 30.31
C ASP A 55 -3.45 -0.48 28.99
N GLY A 56 -3.09 -1.77 29.04
CA GLY A 56 -2.73 -2.56 27.86
C GLY A 56 -3.91 -2.79 26.91
N ARG A 57 -5.12 -2.93 27.44
CA ARG A 57 -6.36 -3.08 26.67
C ARG A 57 -6.73 -1.77 25.98
N GLU A 58 -6.69 -0.65 26.71
CA GLU A 58 -6.92 0.69 26.17
C GLU A 58 -5.91 1.02 25.08
N GLY A 59 -4.63 0.74 25.30
CA GLY A 59 -3.58 0.92 24.29
C GLY A 59 -3.80 0.08 23.03
N ARG A 60 -4.34 -1.15 23.17
CA ARG A 60 -4.68 -2.01 22.02
C ARG A 60 -5.86 -1.46 21.22
N LEU A 61 -6.92 -1.02 21.91
CA LEU A 61 -8.09 -0.41 21.27
C LEU A 61 -7.71 0.90 20.56
N ALA A 62 -6.88 1.74 21.19
CA ALA A 62 -6.35 2.95 20.58
C ALA A 62 -5.51 2.64 19.33
N LEU A 63 -4.70 1.57 19.35
CA LEU A 63 -3.92 1.14 18.19
C LEU A 63 -4.81 0.65 17.04
N GLU A 64 -5.87 -0.10 17.35
CA GLU A 64 -6.84 -0.55 16.34
C GLU A 64 -7.55 0.64 15.69
N HIS A 65 -8.03 1.58 16.49
CA HIS A 65 -8.63 2.82 16.00
C HIS A 65 -7.65 3.61 15.11
N LEU A 66 -6.40 3.79 15.54
CA LEU A 66 -5.39 4.52 14.77
C LEU A 66 -5.04 3.81 13.45
N LYS A 67 -5.08 2.47 13.43
CA LYS A 67 -4.90 1.67 12.20
C LYS A 67 -6.06 1.87 11.24
N GLU A 68 -7.29 1.93 11.74
CA GLU A 68 -8.46 2.22 10.92
C GLU A 68 -8.43 3.64 10.36
N GLU A 69 -8.08 4.61 11.20
CA GLU A 69 -7.89 6.00 10.77
C GLU A 69 -6.82 6.13 9.69
N ARG A 70 -5.73 5.35 9.77
CA ARG A 70 -4.68 5.32 8.73
C ARG A 70 -5.16 4.80 7.38
N LYS A 71 -6.17 3.93 7.32
CA LYS A 71 -6.64 3.37 6.05
C LYS A 71 -7.17 4.46 5.11
N LYS A 72 -7.88 5.48 5.62
CA LYS A 72 -8.46 6.52 4.78
C LYS A 72 -7.38 7.39 4.11
N PRO A 73 -6.40 8.00 4.83
CA PRO A 73 -5.30 8.72 4.21
C PRO A 73 -4.44 7.87 3.27
N GLU A 74 -4.28 6.58 3.55
CA GLU A 74 -3.53 5.68 2.66
C GLU A 74 -4.25 5.47 1.33
N GLN A 75 -5.57 5.27 1.36
CA GLN A 75 -6.42 5.19 0.17
C GLN A 75 -6.39 6.50 -0.61
N ASP A 76 -6.51 7.64 0.08
CA ASP A 76 -6.42 8.96 -0.55
C ASP A 76 -5.05 9.15 -1.20
N ARG A 77 -3.97 8.84 -0.49
CA ARG A 77 -2.61 8.93 -1.03
C ARG A 77 -2.46 8.06 -2.28
N PHE A 78 -2.99 6.86 -2.29
CA PHE A 78 -2.98 5.97 -3.45
C PHE A 78 -3.74 6.58 -4.63
N LEU A 79 -4.95 7.10 -4.40
CA LEU A 79 -5.76 7.74 -5.44
C LEU A 79 -5.10 9.02 -5.99
N LEU A 80 -4.53 9.85 -5.11
CA LEU A 80 -3.80 11.06 -5.52
C LEU A 80 -2.56 10.70 -6.34
N ARG A 81 -1.81 9.67 -5.94
CA ARG A 81 -0.65 9.17 -6.69
C ARG A 81 -1.06 8.78 -8.11
N HIS A 82 -2.12 7.96 -8.24
CA HIS A 82 -2.63 7.56 -9.55
C HIS A 82 -3.13 8.74 -10.39
N ARG A 83 -3.73 9.76 -9.77
CA ARG A 83 -4.15 10.98 -10.49
C ARG A 83 -2.95 11.77 -11.01
N ILE A 84 -1.89 11.87 -10.21
CA ILE A 84 -0.63 12.52 -10.63
C ILE A 84 0.00 11.72 -11.77
N ASP A 85 0.10 10.40 -11.64
CA ASP A 85 0.69 9.56 -12.69
C ASP A 85 -0.13 9.65 -13.99
N ALA A 86 -1.46 9.76 -13.89
CA ALA A 86 -2.34 9.96 -15.05
C ALA A 86 -2.19 11.34 -15.73
N THR A 87 -1.46 12.29 -15.13
CA THR A 87 -1.10 13.54 -15.82
C THR A 87 0.03 13.35 -16.84
N GLN A 88 0.80 12.26 -16.71
CA GLN A 88 1.86 11.90 -17.65
C GLN A 88 1.36 10.79 -18.59
N VAL A 89 0.98 11.16 -19.80
CA VAL A 89 0.61 10.17 -20.83
C VAL A 89 1.89 9.65 -21.49
N ARG A 90 2.06 8.32 -21.50
CA ARG A 90 3.23 7.64 -22.06
C ARG A 90 2.78 6.67 -23.16
N SER A 91 3.61 6.51 -24.19
CA SER A 91 3.37 5.49 -25.22
C SER A 91 3.65 4.09 -24.66
N GLU A 92 2.79 3.12 -24.99
CA GLU A 92 3.01 1.70 -24.71
C GLU A 92 3.97 1.06 -25.73
N VAL A 93 4.12 1.69 -26.90
CA VAL A 93 4.91 1.16 -28.02
C VAL A 93 6.02 2.12 -28.42
N ASP A 94 7.15 1.55 -28.83
CA ASP A 94 8.20 2.29 -29.53
C ASP A 94 7.72 2.65 -30.93
N GLY A 95 7.83 3.91 -31.30
CA GLY A 95 7.19 4.43 -32.49
C GLY A 95 7.60 5.84 -32.86
N THR A 96 7.09 6.30 -34.00
CA THR A 96 7.22 7.69 -34.47
C THR A 96 5.88 8.41 -34.28
N VAL A 97 5.90 9.59 -33.67
CA VAL A 97 4.71 10.45 -33.54
C VAL A 97 4.31 10.97 -34.91
N MET A 98 3.07 10.69 -35.33
CA MET A 98 2.50 11.08 -36.63
C MET A 98 1.61 12.30 -36.56
N THR A 99 1.15 12.67 -35.36
CA THR A 99 0.33 13.87 -35.15
C THR A 99 1.09 15.12 -35.58
N ARG A 100 0.47 15.90 -36.44
CA ARG A 100 1.04 17.17 -36.94
C ARG A 100 0.77 18.29 -35.93
N LYS A 101 1.74 19.19 -35.78
CA LYS A 101 1.60 20.45 -35.00
C LYS A 101 1.17 20.22 -33.55
N VAL A 102 1.82 19.29 -32.86
CA VAL A 102 1.55 18.95 -31.46
C VAL A 102 1.60 20.17 -30.54
N GLU A 103 2.40 21.17 -30.91
CA GLU A 103 2.56 22.42 -30.16
C GLU A 103 1.27 23.24 -30.11
N GLN A 104 0.37 23.09 -31.10
CA GLN A 104 -0.90 23.80 -31.13
C GLN A 104 -1.91 23.25 -30.12
N SER A 105 -1.70 22.03 -29.62
CA SER A 105 -2.57 21.39 -28.62
C SER A 105 -2.24 21.81 -27.18
N VAL A 106 -1.23 22.65 -26.97
CA VAL A 106 -0.86 23.14 -25.65
C VAL A 106 -1.95 24.08 -25.12
N GLY A 107 -2.51 23.75 -23.95
CA GLY A 107 -3.59 24.52 -23.32
C GLY A 107 -5.00 23.98 -23.61
N ASP A 108 -5.12 22.97 -24.48
CA ASP A 108 -6.40 22.33 -24.76
C ASP A 108 -6.94 21.57 -23.55
N ARG A 109 -8.26 21.64 -23.38
CA ARG A 109 -8.96 20.87 -22.35
C ARG A 109 -9.18 19.43 -22.84
N MET A 110 -8.44 18.49 -22.28
CA MET A 110 -8.58 17.07 -22.59
C MET A 110 -9.69 16.39 -21.78
N GLN A 111 -10.38 15.44 -22.41
CA GLN A 111 -11.30 14.51 -21.75
C GLN A 111 -10.63 13.14 -21.58
N ARG A 112 -11.12 12.34 -20.62
CA ARG A 112 -10.68 10.94 -20.50
C ARG A 112 -10.98 10.22 -21.81
N TRP A 113 -10.02 9.41 -22.26
CA TRP A 113 -10.10 8.63 -23.51
C TRP A 113 -10.06 9.44 -24.81
N ALA A 114 -9.79 10.75 -24.75
CA ALA A 114 -9.49 11.52 -25.96
C ALA A 114 -8.17 11.05 -26.57
N SER A 115 -8.13 10.87 -27.89
CA SER A 115 -6.86 10.66 -28.60
C SER A 115 -6.06 11.95 -28.59
N ILE A 116 -4.82 11.88 -28.12
CA ILE A 116 -3.91 13.03 -28.02
C ILE A 116 -2.86 12.96 -29.12
N LEU A 117 -2.29 11.77 -29.33
CA LEU A 117 -1.21 11.53 -30.27
C LEU A 117 -1.42 10.21 -31.00
N ASP A 118 -1.15 10.22 -32.31
CA ASP A 118 -1.06 9.05 -33.15
C ASP A 118 0.41 8.63 -33.23
N VAL A 119 0.69 7.39 -32.84
CA VAL A 119 2.04 6.82 -32.84
C VAL A 119 2.09 5.63 -33.79
N ALA A 120 2.98 5.71 -34.79
CA ALA A 120 3.25 4.59 -35.68
C ALA A 120 4.30 3.66 -35.06
N ALA A 121 3.90 2.45 -34.68
CA ALA A 121 4.78 1.47 -34.05
C ALA A 121 5.89 0.98 -35.00
N LEU A 122 7.12 0.84 -34.49
CA LEU A 122 8.24 0.31 -35.24
C LEU A 122 8.18 -1.22 -35.33
N GLY A 123 8.52 -1.79 -36.49
CA GLY A 123 8.74 -3.23 -36.66
C GLY A 123 7.52 -4.10 -36.98
N LYS A 124 6.29 -3.56 -37.01
CA LYS A 124 5.06 -4.31 -37.38
C LYS A 124 4.29 -3.64 -38.52
N TRP A 125 5.00 -3.36 -39.61
CA TRP A 125 4.39 -2.73 -40.79
C TRP A 125 3.56 -3.75 -41.57
N GLN A 126 2.32 -3.37 -41.89
CA GLN A 126 1.45 -4.11 -42.80
C GLN A 126 1.15 -3.22 -43.99
N VAL A 127 1.16 -3.80 -45.19
CA VAL A 127 0.81 -3.10 -46.42
C VAL A 127 -0.53 -3.63 -46.89
N LYS A 128 -1.52 -2.73 -47.00
CA LYS A 128 -2.81 -3.06 -47.60
C LYS A 128 -2.72 -2.78 -49.10
N VAL A 129 -2.93 -3.81 -49.90
CA VAL A 129 -2.91 -3.72 -51.37
C VAL A 129 -4.29 -4.12 -51.89
N SER A 130 -4.85 -3.29 -52.77
CA SER A 130 -6.06 -3.62 -53.50
C SER A 130 -5.69 -4.39 -54.77
N ILE A 131 -6.30 -5.54 -54.99
CA ILE A 131 -6.11 -6.36 -56.19
C ILE A 131 -7.40 -6.45 -57.00
N SER A 132 -7.29 -6.61 -58.31
CA SER A 132 -8.46 -6.86 -59.16
C SER A 132 -9.07 -8.22 -58.85
N GLN A 133 -10.39 -8.36 -58.98
CA GLN A 133 -11.07 -9.66 -58.80
C GLN A 133 -10.49 -10.76 -59.71
N ARG A 134 -10.01 -10.38 -60.90
CA ARG A 134 -9.40 -11.31 -61.86
C ARG A 134 -8.09 -11.92 -61.36
N ASP A 135 -7.41 -11.24 -60.44
CA ASP A 135 -6.12 -11.64 -59.88
C ASP A 135 -6.26 -12.31 -58.52
N ILE A 136 -7.47 -12.38 -57.93
CA ILE A 136 -7.73 -13.10 -56.68
C ILE A 136 -7.20 -14.54 -56.71
N PRO A 137 -7.42 -15.34 -57.78
CA PRO A 137 -6.92 -16.71 -57.81
C PRO A 137 -5.38 -16.82 -57.75
N LYS A 138 -4.66 -15.72 -58.02
CA LYS A 138 -3.19 -15.67 -58.00
C LYS A 138 -2.63 -15.32 -56.61
N VAL A 139 -3.48 -14.92 -55.66
CA VAL A 139 -3.06 -14.51 -54.32
C VAL A 139 -3.55 -15.53 -53.28
N GLY A 140 -2.71 -15.84 -52.30
CA GLY A 140 -3.04 -16.80 -51.25
C GLY A 140 -2.31 -16.48 -49.95
N ILE A 141 -2.90 -16.87 -48.82
CA ILE A 141 -2.30 -16.69 -47.49
C ILE A 141 -0.97 -17.43 -47.41
N GLY A 142 0.03 -16.80 -46.81
CA GLY A 142 1.39 -17.33 -46.67
C GLY A 142 2.29 -17.12 -47.89
N ARG A 143 1.74 -16.71 -49.03
CA ARG A 143 2.52 -16.45 -50.25
C ARG A 143 3.47 -15.26 -50.04
N GLU A 144 4.68 -15.39 -50.54
CA GLU A 144 5.67 -14.31 -50.53
C GLU A 144 5.25 -13.19 -51.49
N ALA A 145 5.44 -11.95 -51.05
CA ALA A 145 5.18 -10.74 -51.82
C ALA A 145 6.40 -9.83 -51.77
N ARG A 146 6.71 -9.20 -52.91
CA ARG A 146 7.72 -8.14 -53.01
C ARG A 146 7.02 -6.81 -53.17
N ILE A 147 7.42 -5.83 -52.37
CA ILE A 147 6.81 -4.51 -52.29
C ILE A 147 7.86 -3.48 -52.68
N TYR A 148 7.50 -2.64 -53.65
CA TYR A 148 8.28 -1.50 -54.10
C TYR A 148 7.54 -0.23 -53.66
N LEU A 149 8.23 0.65 -52.94
CA LEU A 149 7.66 1.92 -52.49
C LEU A 149 8.24 3.04 -53.34
N GLU A 150 7.39 3.85 -53.96
CA GLU A 150 7.85 4.97 -54.81
C GLU A 150 8.70 5.98 -54.04
N ALA A 151 8.43 6.16 -52.74
CA ALA A 151 9.20 7.02 -51.85
C ALA A 151 10.64 6.53 -51.61
N PHE A 152 10.97 5.29 -51.97
CA PHE A 152 12.29 4.69 -51.83
C PHE A 152 12.73 4.10 -53.17
N PRO A 153 13.57 4.82 -53.96
CA PRO A 153 14.08 4.33 -55.22
C PRO A 153 14.71 2.95 -55.07
N TYR A 154 14.18 1.95 -55.78
CA TYR A 154 14.61 0.54 -55.69
C TYR A 154 16.05 0.30 -56.17
N THR A 155 16.65 1.30 -56.83
CA THR A 155 18.05 1.32 -57.25
C THR A 155 19.01 1.66 -56.11
N GLU A 156 18.55 2.37 -55.07
CA GLU A 156 19.37 2.79 -53.91
C GLU A 156 18.90 2.16 -52.59
N PHE A 157 17.63 1.79 -52.49
CA PHE A 157 17.02 1.22 -51.28
C PHE A 157 16.52 -0.21 -51.50
N LYS A 158 16.50 -0.99 -50.41
CA LYS A 158 16.12 -2.40 -50.42
C LYS A 158 14.68 -2.60 -50.92
N VAL A 159 14.47 -3.65 -51.72
CA VAL A 159 13.13 -4.20 -51.98
C VAL A 159 12.59 -4.81 -50.69
N PHE A 160 11.37 -4.44 -50.31
CA PHE A 160 10.74 -5.00 -49.12
C PHE A 160 10.09 -6.34 -49.47
N SER A 161 10.35 -7.36 -48.66
CA SER A 161 9.71 -8.68 -48.77
C SER A 161 8.73 -8.89 -47.63
N GLY A 162 7.58 -9.48 -47.92
CA GLY A 162 6.56 -9.81 -46.94
C GLY A 162 5.83 -11.10 -47.27
N ARG A 163 4.86 -11.45 -46.42
CA ARG A 163 3.94 -12.57 -46.65
C ARG A 163 2.50 -12.08 -46.54
N VAL A 164 1.62 -12.65 -47.35
CA VAL A 164 0.18 -12.39 -47.26
C VAL A 164 -0.34 -13.00 -45.97
N THR A 165 -0.77 -12.17 -45.02
CA THR A 165 -1.32 -12.65 -43.73
C THR A 165 -2.83 -12.77 -43.77
N THR A 166 -3.50 -11.81 -44.40
CA THR A 166 -4.95 -11.70 -44.35
C THR A 166 -5.50 -11.31 -45.70
N PHE A 167 -6.64 -11.89 -46.06
CA PHE A 167 -7.37 -11.59 -47.30
C PHE A 167 -8.80 -11.23 -46.94
N HIS A 168 -9.27 -10.07 -47.41
CA HIS A 168 -10.65 -9.62 -47.21
C HIS A 168 -11.29 -9.38 -48.58
N LEU A 169 -12.48 -9.95 -48.76
CA LEU A 169 -13.32 -9.67 -49.92
C LEU A 169 -14.34 -8.62 -49.49
N ASP A 170 -14.17 -7.38 -49.92
CA ASP A 170 -15.22 -6.36 -49.75
C ASP A 170 -16.42 -6.83 -50.60
N LYS A 171 -17.56 -7.08 -49.92
CA LYS A 171 -18.83 -7.49 -50.53
C LYS A 171 -19.62 -6.29 -51.01
#